data_AF-A0A2V9K341-F1
#
_entry.id   AF-A0A2V9K341-F1
#
_cell.length_a   1.000
_cell.length_b   1.000
_cell.length_c   1.000
_cell.angle_alpha   90.00
_cell.angle_beta   90.00
_cell.angle_gamma   90.00
#
_symmetry.space_group_name_H-M   'P 1'
#
loop_
_entity.id
_entity.type
_entity.pdbx_description
1 polymer ?
#
loop_
_entity_poly.entity_id
_entity_poly.type
_entity_poly.pdbx_seq_one_letter_code
_entity_poly.pdbx_strand_id
1 'polypeptide(L)' 'LGYAKYFPEATHAVGDDHIPFVNAGVSAVDLIDLDYGPNNSYWHTANDTVEHCSPASLTIVGRVVMATLEQLERSLALK' A
#
# COMPACT_ATOMS: atom_id res chain seq x y z
N LEU A 1 8.09 -0.12 -13.41
CA LEU A 1 6.81 0.61 -13.54
C LEU A 1 6.95 2.14 -13.52
N GLY A 2 8.06 2.72 -13.06
CA GLY A 2 8.26 4.19 -13.07
C GLY A 2 7.54 4.94 -11.93
N TYR A 3 7.03 4.22 -10.93
CA TYR A 3 6.23 4.77 -9.84
C TYR A 3 7.00 5.02 -8.53
N ALA A 4 8.33 4.88 -8.52
CA ALA A 4 9.14 4.97 -7.29
C ALA A 4 8.89 6.25 -6.48
N LYS A 5 8.59 7.39 -7.14
CA LYS A 5 8.27 8.65 -6.46
C LYS A 5 7.02 8.62 -5.56
N TYR A 6 6.14 7.62 -5.73
CA TYR A 6 4.92 7.42 -4.92
C TYR A 6 5.13 6.42 -3.77
N PHE A 7 6.28 5.74 -3.74
CA PHE A 7 6.65 4.78 -2.70
C PHE A 7 8.00 5.21 -2.12
N PRO A 8 8.06 6.34 -1.40
CA PRO A 8 9.32 6.86 -0.87
C PRO A 8 9.91 5.91 0.17
N GLU A 9 11.24 5.83 0.21
CA GLU A 9 11.97 5.15 1.27
C GLU A 9 11.91 5.99 2.55
N ALA A 10 10.78 5.89 3.26
CA ALA A 10 10.53 6.55 4.52
C ALA A 10 10.36 5.52 5.63
N THR A 11 10.91 5.79 6.81
CA THR A 11 10.73 4.92 7.98
C THR A 11 9.51 5.38 8.75
N HIS A 12 8.42 4.64 8.64
CA HIS A 12 7.22 4.81 9.45
C HIS A 12 6.89 3.48 10.14
N ALA A 13 6.54 3.54 11.42
CA ALA A 13 6.02 2.40 12.15
C ALA A 13 4.51 2.59 12.30
N VAL A 14 3.74 1.72 11.66
CA VAL A 14 2.27 1.71 11.73
C VAL A 14 1.82 0.34 12.19
N GLY A 15 0.92 0.34 13.18
CA GLY A 15 0.25 -0.88 13.61
C GLY A 15 -0.98 -1.10 12.73
N ASP A 16 -0.97 -2.19 11.98
CA ASP A 16 -2.09 -2.59 11.13
C ASP A 16 -2.19 -4.13 11.07
N ASP A 17 -3.16 -4.64 10.33
CA ASP A 17 -3.51 -6.05 10.21
C ASP A 17 -2.35 -6.93 9.72
N HIS A 18 -1.31 -6.35 9.11
CA HIS A 18 -0.12 -7.08 8.68
C HIS A 18 0.70 -7.65 9.85
N ILE A 19 0.67 -7.02 11.03
CA ILE A 19 1.53 -7.40 12.17
C ILE A 19 1.27 -8.84 12.64
N PRO A 20 0.02 -9.28 12.89
CA PRO A 20 -0.28 -10.67 13.24
C PRO A 20 0.28 -11.70 12.25
N PHE A 21 0.26 -11.42 10.94
CA PHE A 21 0.82 -12.31 9.91
C PHE A 21 2.33 -12.41 10.03
N VAL A 22 3.02 -11.27 10.15
CA VAL A 22 4.48 -11.22 10.33
C VAL A 22 4.90 -11.98 11.58
N ASN A 23 4.19 -11.79 12.70
CA ASN A 23 4.45 -12.52 13.96
C ASN A 23 4.25 -14.04 13.83
N ALA A 24 3.38 -14.48 12.92
CA ALA A 24 3.17 -15.90 12.61
C ALA A 24 4.17 -16.46 11.58
N GLY A 25 5.14 -15.67 11.12
CA GLY A 25 6.12 -16.09 10.11
C GLY A 25 5.64 -15.97 8.66
N VAL A 26 4.50 -15.31 8.43
CA VAL A 26 3.99 -15.04 7.08
C VAL A 26 4.49 -13.67 6.63
N SER A 27 5.18 -13.62 5.49
CA SER A 27 5.59 -12.34 4.89
C SER A 27 4.36 -11.54 4.49
N ALA A 28 4.19 -10.37 5.11
CA ALA A 28 3.11 -9.43 4.83
C ALA A 28 3.67 -8.01 4.68
N VAL A 29 2.96 -7.19 3.91
CA VAL A 29 3.27 -5.78 3.69
C VAL A 29 1.97 -4.99 3.74
N ASP A 30 2.04 -3.76 4.23
CA ASP A 30 0.95 -2.82 4.27
C ASP A 30 1.20 -1.68 3.28
N LEU A 31 0.24 -1.43 2.39
CA LEU A 31 0.29 -0.36 1.39
C LEU A 31 -0.70 0.72 1.82
N ILE A 32 -0.19 1.71 2.54
CA ILE A 32 -0.99 2.70 3.25
C ILE A 32 -0.60 4.13 2.87
N ASP A 33 -1.61 5.00 2.77
CA ASP A 33 -1.43 6.46 2.68
C ASP A 33 -1.65 7.08 4.06
N LEU A 34 -0.62 7.73 4.60
CA LEU A 34 -0.64 8.39 5.90
C LEU A 34 -0.78 9.92 5.79
N ASP A 35 -1.01 10.44 4.59
CA ASP A 35 -1.23 11.86 4.30
C ASP A 35 -2.55 12.06 3.52
N TYR A 36 -3.65 11.54 4.08
CA TYR A 36 -4.96 11.59 3.45
C TYR A 36 -5.69 12.92 3.73
N GLY A 37 -5.52 13.85 2.79
CA GLY A 37 -5.99 15.23 2.92
C GLY A 37 -4.99 16.12 3.67
N PRO A 38 -5.24 17.43 3.81
CA PRO A 38 -4.31 18.33 4.49
C PRO A 38 -4.01 17.84 5.92
N ASN A 39 -2.76 17.45 6.19
CA ASN A 39 -2.33 16.87 7.48
C ASN A 39 -3.16 15.65 7.91
N ASN A 40 -3.48 14.74 6.99
CA ASN A 40 -4.27 13.52 7.25
C ASN A 40 -5.69 13.79 7.83
N SER A 41 -6.27 14.95 7.52
CA SER A 41 -7.53 15.41 8.16
C SER A 41 -8.80 14.72 7.68
N TYR A 42 -8.76 13.93 6.60
CA TYR A 42 -9.94 13.22 6.11
C TYR A 42 -10.15 11.87 6.81
N TRP A 43 -9.07 11.23 7.26
CA TRP A 43 -9.10 9.95 7.95
C TRP A 43 -10.02 9.97 9.18
N HIS A 44 -10.89 8.97 9.30
CA HIS A 44 -11.86 8.83 10.40
C HIS A 44 -12.79 10.04 10.59
N THR A 45 -13.16 10.72 9.50
CA THR A 45 -14.13 11.82 9.51
C THR A 45 -15.25 11.60 8.50
N ALA A 46 -16.28 12.45 8.56
CA ALA A 46 -17.33 12.48 7.51
C ALA A 46 -16.79 12.93 6.14
N ASN A 47 -15.56 13.47 6.07
CA ASN A 47 -14.89 13.76 4.81
C ASN A 47 -14.22 12.54 4.20
N ASP A 48 -14.25 11.36 4.82
CA ASP A 48 -13.80 10.14 4.16
C ASP A 48 -14.83 9.71 3.10
N THR A 49 -14.70 10.28 1.91
CA THR A 49 -15.64 10.10 0.81
C THR A 49 -14.89 9.82 -0.50
N VAL A 50 -15.60 9.23 -1.47
CA VAL A 50 -15.03 8.90 -2.78
C VAL A 50 -14.50 10.13 -3.54
N GLU A 51 -14.96 11.34 -3.21
CA GLU A 51 -14.49 12.58 -3.84
C GLU A 51 -13.03 12.89 -3.52
N HIS A 52 -12.51 12.38 -2.40
CA HIS A 52 -11.11 12.51 -2.02
C HIS A 52 -10.23 11.35 -2.49
N CYS A 53 -10.81 10.35 -3.16
CA CYS A 53 -10.05 9.29 -3.79
C CYS A 53 -9.47 9.73 -5.14
N SER A 54 -8.21 9.39 -5.40
CA SER A 54 -7.55 9.67 -6.68
C SER A 54 -7.59 8.46 -7.61
N PRO A 55 -8.24 8.54 -8.79
CA PRO A 55 -8.20 7.47 -9.79
C PRO A 55 -6.78 7.12 -10.22
N ALA A 56 -5.88 8.11 -10.26
CA ALA A 56 -4.48 7.90 -10.58
C ALA A 56 -3.76 7.11 -9.48
N SER A 57 -3.99 7.44 -8.21
CA SER A 57 -3.40 6.72 -7.07
C SER A 57 -3.84 5.25 -7.05
N LEU A 58 -5.15 5.01 -7.16
CA LEU A 58 -5.72 3.65 -7.22
C LEU A 58 -5.17 2.84 -8.40
N THR A 59 -5.00 3.47 -9.56
CA THR A 59 -4.39 2.82 -10.74
C THR A 59 -2.92 2.45 -10.49
N ILE A 60 -2.15 3.34 -9.83
CA ILE A 60 -0.74 3.09 -9.51
C ILE A 60 -0.62 1.91 -8.56
N VAL A 61 -1.38 1.92 -7.45
CA VAL A 61 -1.38 0.82 -6.46
C VAL A 61 -1.77 -0.49 -7.13
N GLY A 62 -2.88 -0.51 -7.89
CA GLY A 62 -3.32 -1.73 -8.59
C GLY A 62 -2.27 -2.29 -9.53
N ARG A 63 -1.59 -1.45 -10.32
CA ARG A 63 -0.50 -1.88 -11.22
C ARG A 63 0.70 -2.45 -10.45
N VAL A 64 1.07 -1.84 -9.33
CA VAL A 64 2.18 -2.32 -8.48
C VAL A 64 1.84 -3.67 -7.86
N VAL A 65 0.62 -3.84 -7.34
CA VAL A 65 0.17 -5.11 -6.76
C VAL A 65 0.19 -6.21 -7.81
N MET A 66 -0.41 -5.99 -8.99
CA MET A 66 -0.43 -6.99 -10.06
C MET A 66 0.98 -7.40 -10.51
N ALA A 67 1.87 -6.43 -10.75
CA ALA A 67 3.25 -6.73 -11.14
C ALA A 67 4.03 -7.48 -10.05
N THR A 68 3.78 -7.15 -8.78
CA THR A 68 4.39 -7.83 -7.62
C THR A 68 3.92 -9.28 -7.54
N LEU A 69 2.62 -9.53 -7.67
CA LEU A 69 2.07 -10.88 -7.67
C LEU A 69 2.68 -11.74 -8.77
N GLU A 70 2.71 -11.23 -10.01
CA GLU A 70 3.34 -11.95 -11.12
C GLU A 70 4.83 -12.26 -10.86
N GLN A 71 5.57 -11.34 -10.23
CA GLN A 71 6.97 -11.55 -9.90
C GLN A 71 7.15 -12.60 -8.80
N LEU A 72 6.29 -12.59 -7.78
CA LEU A 72 6.29 -13.59 -6.72
C LEU A 72 5.96 -14.98 -7.26
N GLU A 73 4.92 -15.11 -8.09
CA GLU A 73 4.54 -16.36 -8.76
C GLU A 73 5.70 -16.93 -9.60
N ARG A 74 6.36 -16.08 -10.40
CA ARG A 74 7.56 -16.48 -11.15
C ARG A 74 8.69 -16.95 -10.24
N SER A 75 8.92 -16.27 -9.12
CA SER A 75 9.98 -16.64 -8.17
C SER A 75 9.71 -17.98 -7.48
N LEU A 76 8.44 -18.34 -7.28
CA LEU A 76 8.03 -19.63 -6.73
C LEU A 76 8.18 -20.76 -7.75
N ALA A 77 7.86 -20.50 -9.03
CA ALA A 77 8.01 -21.48 -10.10
C ALA A 77 9.48 -21.81 -10.45
N LEU A 78 10.43 -20.97 -10.01
CA LEU A 78 11.87 -21.17 -10.19
C LEU A 78 12.53 -21.87 -8.98
N LYS A 79 11.76 -22.20 -7.93
CA LYS A 79 12.19 -23.06 -6.82
C LYS A 79 11.76 -24.50 -7.07
#